data_AF-X1TZT4-F1
#
_entry.id   AF-X1TZT4-F1
#
_cell.length_a   1.000
_cell.length_b   1.000
_cell.length_c   1.000
_cell.angle_alpha   90.00
_cell.angle_beta   90.00
_cell.angle_gamma   90.00
#
_symmetry.space_group_name_H-M   'P 1'
#
loop_
_entity.id
_entity.type
_entity.pdbx_description
1 polymer ?
#
loop_
_entity_poly.entity_id
_entity_poly.type
_entity_poly.pdbx_seq_one_letter_code
_entity_poly.pdbx_strand_id
1 'polypeptide(L)' 'MELEDLITQLQAKLDDADLALDAEDREGARGHLREAKDLLDDEFLKD' A
#
# COMPACT_ATOMS: atom_id res chain seq x y z
N MET A 1 0.85 -0.86 -15.11
CA MET A 1 1.43 0.48 -14.81
C MET A 1 2.89 0.44 -15.26
N GLU A 2 3.71 1.47 -15.11
CA GLU A 2 5.17 1.22 -15.11
C GLU A 2 5.58 0.64 -13.74
N LEU A 3 6.59 -0.23 -13.73
CA LEU A 3 7.04 -0.91 -12.50
C LEU A 3 7.57 0.10 -11.45
N GLU A 4 8.26 1.16 -11.90
CA GLU A 4 8.79 2.20 -11.02
C GLU A 4 7.68 3.02 -10.35
N ASP A 5 6.60 3.31 -11.10
CA ASP A 5 5.40 3.98 -10.56
C ASP A 5 4.69 3.11 -9.52
N LEU A 6 4.62 1.79 -9.76
CA LEU A 6 4.05 0.84 -8.80
C LEU A 6 4.88 0.81 -7.52
N ILE A 7 6.21 0.72 -7.63
CA ILE A 7 7.11 0.73 -6.46
C ILE A 7 6.92 2.02 -5.64
N THR A 8 6.85 3.17 -6.32
CA THR A 8 6.65 4.48 -5.66
C THR A 8 5.32 4.52 -4.90
N GLN A 9 4.24 4.00 -5.49
CA GLN A 9 2.93 3.95 -4.82
C GLN A 9 2.90 2.97 -3.65
N LEU A 10 3.55 1.81 -3.78
CA LEU A 10 3.66 0.85 -2.69
C LEU A 10 4.44 1.43 -1.51
N GLN A 11 5.56 2.13 -1.76
CA GLN A 11 6.32 2.81 -0.72
C GLN A 11 5.46 3.83 0.03
N ALA A 12 4.73 4.68 -0.70
CA ALA A 12 3.83 5.65 -0.08
C ALA A 12 2.77 4.98 0.82
N LYS A 13 2.17 3.85 0.39
CA LYS A 13 1.18 3.14 1.21
C LYS A 13 1.78 2.47 2.45
N LEU A 14 3.02 2.01 2.36
CA LEU A 14 3.72 1.45 3.51
C LEU A 14 4.08 2.55 4.52
N ASP A 15 4.53 3.72 4.04
CA ASP A 15 4.81 4.88 4.89
C ASP A 15 3.53 5.40 5.57
N ASP A 16 2.41 5.49 4.84
CA ASP A 16 1.10 5.86 5.40
C ASP A 16 0.64 4.85 6.48
N ALA A 17 0.88 3.54 6.25
CA ALA A 17 0.55 2.51 7.23
C ALA A 17 1.38 2.64 8.51
N ASP A 18 2.67 2.94 8.39
CA ASP A 18 3.57 3.16 9.52
C ASP A 18 3.14 4.39 10.33
N LEU A 19 2.82 5.49 9.65
CA LEU A 19 2.31 6.71 10.29
C LEU A 19 0.99 6.45 11.05
N ALA A 20 0.10 5.64 10.49
CA ALA A 20 -1.14 5.26 11.16
C ALA A 20 -0.88 4.38 12.40
N LEU A 21 0.11 3.48 12.36
CA LEU A 21 0.52 2.70 13.53
C LEU A 21 1.11 3.58 14.64
N ASP A 22 1.95 4.56 14.28
CA ASP A 22 2.49 5.55 15.22
C ASP A 22 1.39 6.38 15.88
N ALA A 23 0.29 6.63 15.16
CA ALA A 23 -0.91 7.29 15.68
C ALA A 23 -1.86 6.36 16.47
N GLU A 24 -1.49 5.11 16.70
CA GLU A 24 -2.34 4.03 17.26
C GLU A 24 -3.61 3.71 16.44
N ASP A 25 -3.72 4.23 15.21
CA ASP A 25 -4.80 3.94 14.26
C ASP A 25 -4.56 2.62 13.52
N ARG A 26 -4.90 1.52 14.20
CA ARG A 26 -4.76 0.17 13.64
C ARG A 26 -5.68 -0.10 12.45
N GLU A 27 -6.81 0.60 12.35
CA GLU A 27 -7.76 0.39 11.25
C GLU A 27 -7.26 1.13 10.00
N GLY A 28 -6.81 2.38 10.14
CA GLY A 28 -6.14 3.13 9.07
C GLY A 28 -4.92 2.40 8.52
N ALA A 29 -4.04 1.90 9.41
CA ALA A 29 -2.87 1.12 9.00
C ALA A 29 -3.26 -0.12 8.17
N ARG A 30 -4.30 -0.85 8.59
CA ARG A 30 -4.83 -1.99 7.83
C ARG A 30 -5.44 -1.58 6.49
N GLY A 31 -6.05 -0.41 6.42
CA GLY A 31 -6.57 0.17 5.19
C GLY A 31 -5.45 0.38 4.17
N HIS A 32 -4.38 1.08 4.56
CA HIS A 32 -3.23 1.33 3.69
C HIS A 32 -2.53 0.05 3.22
N LEU A 33 -2.36 -0.94 4.11
CA LEU A 33 -1.81 -2.25 3.74
C LEU A 33 -2.71 -3.00 2.74
N ARG A 34 -4.03 -2.85 2.84
CA ARG A 34 -4.95 -3.46 1.88
C ARG A 34 -4.86 -2.77 0.53
N GLU A 35 -4.79 -1.45 0.49
CA GLU A 35 -4.58 -0.69 -0.76
C GLU A 35 -3.26 -1.07 -1.44
N ALA A 36 -2.18 -1.24 -0.66
CA ALA A 36 -0.90 -1.73 -1.19
C ALA A 36 -1.02 -3.14 -1.80
N LYS A 37 -1.78 -4.03 -1.16
CA LYS A 37 -2.07 -5.37 -1.69
C LYS A 37 -2.89 -5.28 -2.99
N ASP A 38 -3.91 -4.44 -3.02
CA ASP A 38 -4.76 -4.28 -4.20
C ASP A 38 -3.96 -3.75 -5.40
N LEU A 39 -2.97 -2.87 -5.18
CA LEU A 39 -2.03 -2.43 -6.23
C LEU A 39 -1.17 -3.57 -6.79
N LEU A 40 -0.67 -4.46 -5.93
CA LEU A 40 0.09 -5.65 -6.35
C LEU A 40 -0.79 -6.63 -7.11
N ASP A 41 -2.00 -6.88 -6.58
CA ASP A 41 -2.99 -7.74 -7.20
C ASP A 41 -3.39 -7.19 -8.58
N ASP A 42 -3.57 -5.87 -8.70
CA ASP A 42 -3.93 -5.22 -9.97
C ASP A 42 -2.85 -5.33 -11.05
N GLU A 43 -1.57 -5.36 -10.67
CA GLU A 43 -0.46 -5.50 -11.62
C GLU A 43 -0.18 -6.97 -11.96
N PHE A 44 -0.26 -7.88 -10.99
CA PHE A 44 0.26 -9.25 -11.13
C PHE A 44 -0.79 -10.37 -11.11
N LEU A 45 -2.05 -10.13 -10.71
CA LEU A 45 -3.14 -11.12 -10.80
C LEU A 45 -3.99 -10.99 -12.07
N LYS A 46 -3.65 -10.04 -12.96
CA LYS A 46 -4.25 -9.92 -14.29
C LYS A 46 -3.59 -10.81 -15.35
N ASP A 47 -2.47 -11.44 -15.02
CA ASP A 47 -1.78 -12.48 -15.79
C ASP A 47 -2.21 -13.90 -15.37
#